data_AF-A0A924SLH7-F1
#
_entry.id   AF-A0A924SLH7-F1
#
_cell.length_a   1.000
_cell.length_b   1.000
_cell.length_c   1.000
_cell.angle_alpha   90.00
_cell.angle_beta   90.00
_cell.angle_gamma   90.00
#
_symmetry.space_group_name_H-M   'P 1'
#
loop_
_entity.id
_entity.type
_entity.pdbx_description
1 polymer ?
#
loop_
_entity_poly.entity_id
_entity_poly.type
_entity_poly.pdbx_seq_one_letter_code
_entity_poly.pdbx_strand_id
1 'polypeptide(L)' 'SRPEMLQPQMAELLAMVDAGTLVPQVGGTYPLSQAAAAHEALRSRGTVGKLVLDCTASL' A
#
# COMPACT_ATOMS: atom_id res chain seq x y z
N SER A 1 12.83 16.76 -7.35
CA SER A 1 11.60 16.53 -6.56
C SER A 1 11.52 17.56 -5.45
N ARG A 2 10.33 18.03 -5.07
CA ARG A 2 10.09 19.03 -4.01
C ARG A 2 9.36 18.39 -2.82
N PRO A 3 10.05 17.59 -1.98
CA PRO A 3 9.43 16.83 -0.89
C PRO A 3 8.74 17.72 0.16
N GLU A 4 9.22 18.94 0.36
CA GLU A 4 8.64 19.95 1.25
C GLU A 4 7.19 20.30 0.90
N MET A 5 6.82 20.15 -0.38
CA MET A 5 5.44 20.39 -0.84
C MET A 5 4.47 19.26 -0.49
N LEU A 6 4.96 18.12 0.00
CA LEU A 6 4.15 16.95 0.38
C LEU A 6 4.10 16.74 1.90
N GLN A 7 5.07 17.27 2.64
CA GLN A 7 5.15 17.11 4.09
C GLN A 7 3.87 17.51 4.83
N PRO A 8 3.24 18.68 4.58
CA PRO A 8 2.04 19.05 5.32
C PRO A 8 0.86 18.13 4.99
N GLN A 9 0.67 17.74 3.73
CA GLN A 9 -0.41 16.82 3.35
C GLN A 9 -0.18 15.41 3.91
N MET A 10 1.08 14.94 3.98
CA MET A 10 1.40 13.65 4.60
C MET A 10 1.12 13.66 6.11
N ALA A 11 1.47 14.76 6.80
CA ALA A 11 1.16 14.90 8.22
C ALA A 11 -0.36 14.86 8.48
N GLU A 12 -1.15 15.51 7.63
CA GLU A 12 -2.62 15.47 7.71
C GLU A 12 -3.17 14.05 7.49
N LEU A 13 -2.73 13.35 6.44
CA LEU A 13 -3.17 11.97 6.19
C LEU A 13 -2.83 11.02 7.35
N LEU A 14 -1.62 11.16 7.93
CA LEU A 14 -1.21 10.35 9.08
C LEU A 14 -2.09 10.64 10.31
N ALA A 15 -2.40 11.91 10.58
CA ALA A 15 -3.32 12.27 11.66
C ALA A 15 -4.73 11.68 11.46
N MET A 16 -5.22 11.63 10.22
CA MET A 16 -6.51 10.99 9.90
C MET A 16 -6.47 9.47 10.13
N VAL A 17 -5.34 8.82 9.85
CA VAL A 17 -5.12 7.38 10.13
C VAL A 17 -5.11 7.13 11.63
N ASP A 18 -4.37 7.92 12.40
CA ASP A 18 -4.31 7.82 13.86
C ASP A 18 -5.69 8.05 14.50
N ALA A 19 -6.48 8.97 13.95
CA ALA A 19 -7.86 9.23 14.38
C ALA A 19 -8.87 8.18 13.91
N GLY A 20 -8.47 7.21 13.07
CA GLY A 20 -9.35 6.17 12.52
C GLY A 20 -10.35 6.67 11.45
N THR A 21 -10.23 7.92 11.01
CA THR A 21 -11.08 8.53 9.98
C THR A 21 -10.64 8.19 8.55
N LEU A 22 -9.38 7.76 8.39
CA LEU A 22 -8.84 7.20 7.17
C LEU A 22 -8.28 5.81 7.46
N VAL A 23 -8.84 4.78 6.81
CA VAL A 23 -8.40 3.38 7.00
C VAL A 23 -7.78 2.86 5.70
N PRO A 24 -6.47 2.57 5.67
CA PRO A 24 -5.84 1.91 4.53
C PRO A 24 -6.42 0.51 4.31
N GLN A 25 -6.95 0.25 3.11
CA GLN A 25 -7.47 -1.06 2.75
C GLN A 25 -6.40 -1.89 2.06
N VAL A 26 -5.96 -2.98 2.70
CA VAL A 26 -5.05 -3.97 2.09
C VAL A 26 -5.89 -5.00 1.35
N GLY A 27 -5.74 -5.03 0.03
CA GLY A 27 -6.44 -5.93 -0.88
C GLY A 27 -5.75 -7.28 -1.07
N GLY A 28 -4.48 -7.39 -0.68
CA GLY A 28 -3.73 -8.63 -0.73
C GLY A 28 -2.28 -8.43 -0.33
N THR A 29 -1.69 -9.46 0.28
CA THR A 29 -0.28 -9.51 0.65
C THR A 29 0.36 -10.69 -0.04
N TYR A 30 1.48 -10.45 -0.71
CA TYR A 30 2.26 -11.48 -1.40
C TYR A 30 3.67 -11.50 -0.80
N PRO A 31 4.31 -12.66 -0.62
CA PRO A 31 5.74 -12.68 -0.33
C PRO A 31 6.50 -12.05 -1.51
N LEU A 32 7.68 -11.47 -1.25
CA LEU A 32 8.50 -10.86 -2.30
C LEU A 32 8.81 -11.83 -3.45
N SER A 33 8.94 -13.13 -3.15
CA SER A 33 9.12 -14.21 -4.15
C SER A 33 7.96 -14.31 -5.15
N GLN A 34 6.78 -13.76 -4.84
CA GLN A 34 5.59 -13.75 -5.68
C GLN A 34 5.27 -12.37 -6.28
N ALA A 35 6.24 -11.45 -6.35
CA ALA A 35 6.04 -10.11 -6.92
C ALA A 35 5.42 -10.14 -8.34
N ALA A 36 5.79 -11.13 -9.17
CA ALA A 36 5.20 -11.30 -10.50
C ALA A 36 3.69 -11.59 -10.44
N ALA A 37 3.24 -12.43 -9.50
CA ALA A 37 1.83 -12.75 -9.30
C ALA A 37 1.05 -11.53 -8.76
N ALA A 38 1.65 -10.75 -7.86
CA ALA A 38 1.06 -9.49 -7.38
C ALA A 38 0.83 -8.50 -8.54
N HIS A 39 1.80 -8.38 -9.46
CA HIS A 39 1.67 -7.53 -10.64
C HIS A 39 0.60 -8.01 -11.63
N GLU A 40 0.48 -9.33 -11.84
CA GLU A 40 -0.60 -9.92 -12.64
C GLU A 40 -1.97 -9.59 -12.04
N ALA A 41 -2.13 -9.80 -10.73
CA ALA A 41 -3.37 -9.47 -10.01
C ALA A 41 -3.71 -7.98 -10.09
N LEU A 42 -2.72 -7.08 -10.01
CA LEU A 42 -2.93 -5.65 -10.18
C LEU A 42 -3.40 -5.29 -11.60
N ARG A 43 -2.79 -5.90 -12.62
CA ARG A 43 -3.08 -5.60 -14.03
C ARG A 43 -4.43 -6.11 -14.49
N SER A 44 -4.91 -7.22 -13.93
CA SER A 44 -6.25 -7.74 -14.22
C SER A 44 -7.37 -6.78 -13.78
N ARG A 45 -7.06 -5.78 -12.93
CA ARG A 45 -8.02 -4.90 -12.26
C ARG A 45 -9.06 -5.65 -11.40
N GLY A 46 -8.74 -6.88 -10.99
CA GLY A 46 -9.59 -7.70 -10.13
C GLY A 46 -9.43 -7.43 -8.63
N THR A 47 -8.55 -6.51 -8.23
CA THR A 47 -8.23 -6.25 -6.83
C THR A 47 -8.86 -4.95 -6.35
N VAL A 48 -9.26 -4.93 -5.08
CA VAL A 48 -9.74 -3.73 -4.38
C VAL A 48 -8.80 -3.46 -3.22
N GLY A 49 -8.29 -2.22 -3.11
CA GLY A 49 -7.30 -1.86 -2.10
C GLY A 49 -5.86 -2.00 -2.58
N LYS A 50 -4.90 -1.88 -1.66
CA LYS A 50 -3.47 -1.95 -1.94
C LYS A 50 -2.97 -3.39 -1.91
N LEU A 51 -2.17 -3.75 -2.90
CA LEU A 51 -1.34 -4.96 -2.82
C LEU A 51 -0.01 -4.62 -2.14
N VAL A 52 0.39 -5.44 -1.19
CA VAL A 52 1.64 -5.27 -0.42
C VAL A 52 2.57 -6.45 -0.70
N LEU A 53 3.86 -6.17 -0.81
CA LEU A 53 4.90 -7.20 -0.82
C LEU A 53 5.48 -7.32 0.58
N ASP A 54 5.43 -8.52 1.14
CA ASP A 54 6.10 -8.85 2.38
C ASP A 54 7.53 -9.31 2.06
N CYS A 55 8.51 -8.49 2.45
CA CYS A 55 9.93 -8.76 2.26
C CYS A 55 10.53 -9.68 3.33
N THR A 56 9.75 -10.06 4.34
CA THR A 56 10.16 -10.90 5.47
C THR A 56 9.62 -12.33 5.37
N ALA A 57 8.50 -12.50 4.65
CA ALA A 57 7.95 -13.82 4.36
C ALA A 57 8.91 -14.65 3.50
N SER A 58 9.30 -15.81 4.03
CA SER A 58 9.95 -16.88 3.27
C SER A 58 8.86 -17.81 2.70
N LEU A 59 9.14 -18.45 1.57
CA LEU A 59 8.22 -19.26 0.75
C LEU A 59 7.30 -20.20 1.55
#